data_AF-A0A3B8NX78-F1
#
_entry.id   AF-A0A3B8NX78-F1
#
_cell.length_a   1.000
_cell.length_b   1.000
_cell.length_c   1.000
_cell.angle_alpha   90.00
_cell.angle_beta   90.00
_cell.angle_gamma   90.00
#
_symmetry.space_group_name_H-M   'P 1'
#
loop_
_entity.id
_entity.type
_entity.pdbx_description
1 polymer ?
#
loop_
_entity_poly.entity_id
_entity_poly.type
_entity_poly.pdbx_seq_one_letter_code
_entity_poly.pdbx_strand_id
1 'polypeptide(L)'
;MCRGQLDELADAYPQFRELGTEIVAISTDDVTDAKQMASLVNAPFPVLADPSSETALAYEVFDLLDDGVAAPAVFIVDGDRVVQWKQIGQDIADRPSLGELLSVVQGQGN
;
A
#
# COMPACT_ATOMS: atom_id res chain seq x y z
N MET A 1 -0.24 -5.16 9.21
CA MET A 1 -0.73 -3.94 8.48
C MET A 1 -1.12 -2.79 9.42
N CYS A 2 -1.04 -1.51 9.00
CA CYS A 2 -1.54 -0.37 9.80
C CYS A 2 -3.01 -0.09 9.49
N ARG A 3 -3.89 -0.31 10.47
CA ARG A 3 -5.33 -0.08 10.33
C ARG A 3 -5.67 1.37 9.96
N GLY A 4 -5.07 2.35 10.63
CA GLY A 4 -5.41 3.77 10.42
C GLY A 4 -5.14 4.25 8.99
N GLN A 5 -4.04 3.80 8.38
CA GLN A 5 -3.74 4.12 6.98
C GLN A 5 -4.76 3.45 6.04
N LEU A 6 -5.15 2.21 6.30
CA LEU A 6 -6.12 1.50 5.47
C LEU A 6 -7.53 2.09 5.60
N ASP A 7 -7.94 2.53 6.80
CA ASP A 7 -9.19 3.28 7.03
C ASP A 7 -9.19 4.58 6.19
N GLU A 8 -8.12 5.37 6.23
CA GLU A 8 -8.00 6.61 5.46
C GLU A 8 -8.03 6.37 3.93
N LEU A 9 -7.33 5.33 3.46
CA LEU A 9 -7.37 4.93 2.05
C LEU A 9 -8.74 4.40 1.62
N ALA A 10 -9.46 3.71 2.50
CA ALA A 10 -10.80 3.21 2.22
C ALA A 10 -11.80 4.36 2.04
N ASP A 11 -11.74 5.37 2.91
CA ASP A 11 -12.56 6.58 2.81
C ASP A 11 -12.27 7.37 1.52
N ALA A 12 -11.00 7.48 1.14
CA ALA A 12 -10.55 8.22 -0.04
C ALA A 12 -10.61 7.41 -1.35
N TYR A 13 -10.92 6.11 -1.29
CA TYR A 13 -10.88 5.21 -2.44
C TYR A 13 -11.64 5.73 -3.67
N PRO A 14 -12.85 6.32 -3.56
CA PRO A 14 -13.53 6.90 -4.73
C PRO A 14 -12.71 7.95 -5.49
N GLN A 15 -11.88 8.74 -4.78
CA GLN A 15 -11.03 9.75 -5.42
C GLN A 15 -9.92 9.10 -6.26
N PHE A 16 -9.31 8.02 -5.77
CA PHE A 16 -8.36 7.24 -6.57
C PHE A 16 -9.02 6.61 -7.79
N ARG A 17 -10.26 6.11 -7.66
CA ARG A 17 -11.03 5.56 -8.79
C ARG A 17 -11.39 6.60 -9.84
N GLU A 18 -11.75 7.81 -9.44
CA GLU A 18 -12.00 8.93 -10.37
C GLU A 18 -10.75 9.30 -11.18
N LEU A 19 -9.57 9.12 -10.58
CA LEU A 19 -8.26 9.29 -11.24
C LEU A 19 -7.81 8.05 -12.03
N GLY A 20 -8.67 7.04 -12.21
CA GLY A 20 -8.32 5.81 -12.93
C GLY A 20 -7.30 4.92 -12.21
N THR A 21 -7.13 5.11 -10.90
CA THR A 21 -6.13 4.40 -10.08
C THR A 21 -6.79 3.33 -9.20
N GLU A 22 -6.16 2.16 -9.12
CA GLU A 22 -6.54 1.08 -8.21
C GLU A 22 -5.62 1.07 -6.99
N ILE A 23 -6.18 0.74 -5.82
CA ILE A 23 -5.38 0.51 -4.61
C ILE A 23 -5.24 -0.99 -4.41
N VAL A 24 -4.05 -1.45 -4.04
CA VAL A 24 -3.83 -2.83 -3.59
C VAL A 24 -2.98 -2.77 -2.33
N ALA A 25 -3.50 -3.28 -1.22
CA ALA A 25 -2.75 -3.41 0.02
C ALA A 25 -2.13 -4.81 0.09
N ILE A 26 -0.85 -4.89 0.45
CA ILE A 26 -0.11 -6.17 0.57
C ILE A 26 0.62 -6.18 1.91
N SER A 27 0.63 -7.31 2.61
CA SER A 27 1.51 -7.53 3.76
C SER A 27 1.99 -8.97 3.84
N THR A 28 3.00 -9.19 4.68
CA THR A 28 3.51 -10.52 5.01
C THR A 28 2.62 -11.29 5.99
N ASP A 29 1.45 -10.74 6.34
CA ASP A 29 0.46 -11.42 7.19
C ASP A 29 -0.12 -12.64 6.45
N ASP A 30 -0.71 -13.59 7.19
CA ASP A 30 -1.39 -14.72 6.56
C ASP A 30 -2.74 -14.32 5.92
N VAL A 31 -3.32 -15.24 5.16
CA VAL A 31 -4.60 -15.01 4.46
C VAL A 31 -5.77 -14.75 5.43
N THR A 32 -5.73 -15.33 6.63
CA THR A 32 -6.76 -15.14 7.65
C THR A 32 -6.69 -13.73 8.20
N ASP A 33 -5.50 -13.26 8.56
CA ASP A 33 -5.27 -11.92 9.10
C ASP A 33 -5.54 -10.83 8.06
N ALA A 34 -5.12 -11.02 6.81
CA ALA A 34 -5.44 -10.11 5.72
C ALA A 34 -6.95 -9.97 5.48
N LYS A 35 -7.71 -11.09 5.55
CA LYS A 35 -9.17 -11.07 5.43
C LYS A 35 -9.85 -10.37 6.61
N GLN A 36 -9.35 -10.60 7.82
CA GLN A 36 -9.84 -9.90 9.01
C GLN A 36 -9.60 -8.39 8.88
N MET A 37 -8.40 -7.98 8.48
CA MET A 37 -8.07 -6.57 8.27
C MET A 37 -8.96 -5.92 7.22
N ALA A 38 -9.15 -6.57 6.06
CA ALA A 38 -10.04 -6.08 5.00
C ALA A 38 -11.48 -5.86 5.52
N SER A 39 -11.96 -6.76 6.38
CA SER A 39 -13.29 -6.67 6.97
C SER A 39 -13.38 -5.56 8.03
N LEU A 40 -12.32 -5.38 8.84
CA LEU A 40 -12.26 -4.37 9.89
C LEU A 40 -12.32 -2.94 9.34
N VAL A 41 -11.67 -2.70 8.20
CA VAL A 41 -11.62 -1.38 7.55
C VAL A 41 -12.67 -1.22 6.44
N ASN A 42 -13.54 -2.21 6.25
CA ASN A 42 -14.48 -2.28 5.12
C ASN A 42 -13.82 -1.98 3.76
N ALA A 43 -12.64 -2.56 3.53
CA ALA A 43 -11.77 -2.23 2.39
C ALA A 43 -12.53 -2.38 1.05
N PRO A 44 -12.70 -1.30 0.27
CA PRO A 44 -13.31 -1.37 -1.06
C PRO A 44 -12.32 -1.80 -2.15
N PHE A 45 -11.09 -2.14 -1.75
CA PHE A 45 -9.97 -2.53 -2.60
C PHE A 45 -9.36 -3.88 -2.15
N PRO A 46 -8.60 -4.57 -3.01
CA PRO A 46 -7.92 -5.81 -2.65
C PRO A 46 -6.92 -5.65 -1.50
N VAL A 47 -6.99 -6.56 -0.53
CA VAL A 47 -6.03 -6.73 0.56
C VAL A 47 -5.43 -8.13 0.42
N LEU A 48 -4.15 -8.20 0.03
CA LEU A 48 -3.44 -9.42 -0.30
C LEU A 48 -2.50 -9.84 0.83
N ALA A 49 -2.41 -11.15 1.03
CA ALA A 49 -1.45 -11.78 1.93
C ALA A 49 -0.25 -12.30 1.12
N ASP A 50 0.95 -12.05 1.61
CA ASP A 50 2.24 -12.48 1.06
C ASP A 50 3.08 -13.19 2.14
N PRO A 51 2.62 -14.33 2.68
CA PRO A 51 3.29 -14.99 3.82
C PRO A 51 4.69 -15.53 3.48
N SER A 52 5.01 -15.75 2.20
CA SER A 52 6.37 -16.09 1.75
C SER A 52 7.28 -14.86 1.58
N SER A 53 6.74 -13.65 1.77
CA SER A 53 7.42 -12.37 1.59
C SER A 53 8.01 -12.16 0.18
N GLU A 54 7.51 -12.89 -0.82
CA GLU A 54 8.04 -12.84 -2.19
C GLU A 54 7.89 -11.46 -2.80
N THR A 55 6.77 -10.79 -2.54
CA THR A 55 6.52 -9.42 -3.01
C THR A 55 7.39 -8.43 -2.25
N ALA A 56 7.46 -8.55 -0.92
CA ALA A 56 8.30 -7.67 -0.10
C ALA A 56 9.78 -7.75 -0.49
N LEU A 57 10.27 -8.96 -0.79
CA LEU A 57 11.63 -9.19 -1.29
C LEU A 57 11.82 -8.63 -2.70
N ALA A 58 10.88 -8.86 -3.62
CA ALA A 58 10.97 -8.37 -5.00
C ALA A 58 10.96 -6.83 -5.09
N TYR A 59 10.28 -6.16 -4.18
CA TYR A 59 10.24 -4.69 -4.07
C TYR A 59 11.35 -4.12 -3.17
N GLU A 60 12.24 -4.97 -2.66
CA GLU A 60 13.38 -4.59 -1.81
C GLU A 60 12.97 -3.83 -0.54
N VAL A 61 11.84 -4.22 0.07
CA VAL A 61 11.30 -3.59 1.29
C VAL A 61 11.25 -4.53 2.50
N PHE A 62 11.72 -5.77 2.38
CA PHE A 62 11.73 -6.74 3.47
C PHE A 62 12.87 -6.46 4.46
N ASP A 63 12.55 -6.49 5.76
CA ASP A 63 13.47 -6.45 6.90
C ASP A 63 14.45 -5.25 6.90
N LEU A 64 14.03 -4.11 6.33
CA LEU A 64 14.85 -2.90 6.32
C LEU A 64 14.97 -2.25 7.70
N LEU A 65 14.07 -2.59 8.61
CA LEU A 65 14.01 -2.06 9.98
C LEU A 65 14.48 -3.07 11.04
N ASP A 66 15.04 -4.22 10.63
CA ASP A 66 15.52 -5.30 11.51
C ASP A 66 14.42 -5.88 12.43
N ASP A 67 13.20 -6.00 11.88
CA ASP A 67 11.99 -6.47 12.58
C ASP A 67 11.33 -7.71 11.93
N GLY A 68 11.94 -8.25 10.86
CA GLY A 68 11.51 -9.47 10.19
C GLY A 68 10.24 -9.32 9.34
N VAL A 69 9.83 -8.10 9.00
CA VAL A 69 8.65 -7.84 8.16
C VAL A 69 8.94 -6.81 7.06
N ALA A 70 7.97 -6.56 6.18
CA ALA A 70 8.08 -5.47 5.20
C ALA A 70 8.04 -4.10 5.89
N ALA A 71 9.00 -3.23 5.56
CA ALA A 71 8.95 -1.82 5.93
C ALA A 71 7.69 -1.16 5.31
N PRO A 72 7.10 -0.15 5.97
CA PRO A 72 6.02 0.61 5.37
C PRO A 72 6.46 1.20 4.03
N ALA A 73 5.74 0.89 2.96
CA ALA A 73 6.09 1.38 1.64
C ALA A 73 4.86 1.59 0.78
N VAL A 74 4.94 2.56 -0.14
CA VAL A 74 3.93 2.81 -1.17
C VAL A 74 4.64 2.97 -2.51
N PHE A 75 4.07 2.35 -3.53
CA PHE A 75 4.54 2.42 -4.90
C PHE A 75 3.38 2.87 -5.78
N ILE A 76 3.63 3.83 -6.68
CA ILE A 76 2.70 4.18 -7.74
C ILE A 76 3.24 3.59 -9.03
N VAL A 77 2.45 2.70 -9.62
CA VAL A 77 2.79 1.93 -10.82
C VAL A 77 1.84 2.33 -11.94
N ASP A 78 2.38 2.66 -13.10
CA ASP A 78 1.58 3.05 -14.26
C ASP A 78 1.03 1.85 -15.06
N GLY A 79 0.31 2.14 -16.15
CA GLY A 79 -0.27 1.13 -17.04
C GLY A 79 0.76 0.26 -17.78
N ASP A 80 2.00 0.73 -17.91
CA ASP A 80 3.12 0.00 -18.52
C ASP A 80 3.89 -0.84 -17.49
N ARG A 81 3.39 -0.92 -16.24
CA ARG A 81 3.97 -1.67 -15.11
C ARG A 81 5.31 -1.12 -14.65
N VAL A 82 5.52 0.19 -14.83
CA VAL A 82 6.72 0.88 -14.37
C VAL A 82 6.41 1.62 -13.08
N VAL A 83 7.32 1.51 -12.10
CA VAL A 83 7.25 2.31 -10.87
C VAL A 83 7.62 3.75 -11.21
N GLN A 84 6.64 4.64 -11.17
CA GLN A 84 6.82 6.07 -11.42
C GLN A 84 7.19 6.84 -10.14
N TRP A 85 6.77 6.32 -8.98
CA TRP A 85 7.08 6.89 -7.68
C TRP A 85 7.09 5.82 -6.60
N LYS A 86 7.95 6.00 -5.60
CA LYS A 86 7.96 5.16 -4.39
C LYS A 86 8.32 5.98 -3.16
N GLN A 87 7.76 5.58 -2.03
CA GLN A 87 8.23 5.95 -0.70
C GLN A 87 8.43 4.69 0.13
N ILE A 88 9.57 4.60 0.78
CA ILE A 88 9.92 3.52 1.72
C ILE A 88 10.20 4.20 3.05
N GLY A 89 9.44 3.83 4.07
CA GLY A 89 9.49 4.42 5.40
C GLY A 89 10.79 4.07 6.13
N GLN A 90 11.31 5.03 6.89
CA GLN A 90 12.50 4.87 7.73
C GLN A 90 12.17 4.35 9.14
N ASP A 91 10.90 4.32 9.50
CA ASP A 91 10.37 3.71 10.73
C ASP A 91 8.94 3.18 10.51
N ILE A 92 8.34 2.58 11.54
CA ILE A 92 7.01 1.94 11.47
C ILE A 92 5.85 2.91 11.17
N ALA A 93 6.05 4.19 11.45
CA ALA A 93 5.06 5.27 11.30
C ALA A 93 5.30 6.13 10.06
N ASP A 94 6.52 6.13 9.51
CA ASP A 94 6.88 6.86 8.28
C ASP A 94 6.11 6.33 7.06
N ARG A 95 5.10 7.11 6.66
CA ARG A 95 4.16 6.80 5.59
C ARG A 95 3.79 8.11 4.89
N PRO A 96 3.53 8.09 3.57
CA PRO A 96 3.02 9.27 2.88
C PRO A 96 1.64 9.64 3.44
N SER A 97 1.36 10.94 3.48
CA SER A 97 0.01 11.42 3.77
C SER A 97 -0.94 11.13 2.59
N LEU A 98 -2.25 11.04 2.85
CA LEU A 98 -3.24 10.92 1.78
C LEU A 98 -3.14 12.05 0.74
N GLY A 99 -2.91 13.29 1.20
CA GLY A 99 -2.77 14.44 0.30
C GLY A 99 -1.56 14.34 -0.63
N GLU A 100 -0.45 13.77 -0.16
CA GLU A 100 0.73 13.50 -0.97
C GLU A 100 0.44 12.43 -2.03
N LEU A 101 -0.20 11.32 -1.64
CA LEU A 101 -0.58 10.26 -2.57
C LEU A 101 -1.50 10.76 -3.68
N LEU A 102 -2.53 11.54 -3.34
CA LEU A 102 -3.43 12.13 -4.33
C LEU A 102 -2.70 13.09 -5.27
N SER A 103 -1.76 13.88 -4.74
CA SER A 103 -0.96 14.82 -5.55
C SER A 103 -0.06 14.07 -6.56
N VAL A 104 0.58 12.98 -6.12
CA VAL A 104 1.42 12.14 -7.00
C VAL A 104 0.58 11.50 -8.10
N VAL A 105 -0.56 10.91 -7.76
CA VAL A 105 -1.46 10.26 -8.72
C VAL A 105 -2.03 11.26 -9.74
N GLN A 106 -2.46 12.45 -9.30
CA GLN A 106 -2.94 13.50 -10.19
C GLN A 106 -1.86 13.98 -11.18
N GLY A 107 -0.59 14.02 -10.74
CA GLY A 107 0.54 14.41 -11.58
C GLY A 107 0.87 13.44 -12.71
N GLN A 108 0.35 12.21 -12.69
CA GLN A 108 0.60 11.18 -13.71
C GLN A 108 -0.40 11.21 -14.88
N GLY A 109 -1.44 12.06 -14.81
CA GLY A 109 -2.50 12.14 -15.82
C GLY A 109 -2.25 13.09 -16.99
N ASN A 110 -0.99 13.40 -17.34
CA ASN A 110 -0.63 14.39 -18.37
C ASN A 110 0.19 13.79 -19.52
#